data_AF-A0A4U9D4P6-F1
#
_entry.id   AF-A0A4U9D4P6-F1
#
_cell.length_a   1.000
_cell.length_b   1.000
_cell.length_c   1.000
_cell.angle_alpha   90.00
_cell.angle_beta   90.00
_cell.angle_gamma   90.00
#
_symmetry.space_group_name_H-M   'P 1'
#
loop_
_entity.id
_entity.type
_entity.pdbx_description
1 polymer ?
#
loop_
_entity_poly.entity_id
_entity_poly.type
_entity_poly.pdbx_seq_one_letter_code
_entity_poly.pdbx_strand_id
1 'polypeptide(L)'
;MATPTFDTIEAQASYGIGLQVGQQLSESGLQGLLPEALVAGIADALEGNQPQVPVEAVHRALREIHERADAVRRERFQSWRQMARNTLMKTASAKALTAPNPACSSAS
;
A
#
# COMPACT_ATOMS: atom_id res chain seq x y z
N MET A 1 5.04 8.03 30.83
CA MET A 1 4.24 7.14 29.96
C MET A 1 4.73 5.73 30.22
N ALA A 2 3.93 4.87 30.83
CA ALA A 2 4.32 3.48 31.08
C ALA A 2 4.34 2.72 29.75
N THR A 3 5.42 2.03 29.45
CA THR A 3 5.47 1.10 28.31
C THR A 3 4.47 -0.02 28.60
N PRO A 4 3.44 -0.23 27.76
CA PRO A 4 2.49 -1.32 27.99
C PRO A 4 3.25 -2.65 27.94
N THR A 5 3.08 -3.48 28.98
CA THR A 5 3.62 -4.84 28.97
C THR A 5 2.58 -5.77 28.35
N PHE A 6 3.03 -6.66 27.46
CA PHE A 6 2.16 -7.58 26.71
C PHE A 6 2.10 -8.96 27.38
N ASP A 7 2.08 -8.96 28.71
CA ASP A 7 2.20 -10.17 29.53
C ASP A 7 0.86 -10.85 29.75
N THR A 8 -0.25 -10.15 29.48
CA THR A 8 -1.61 -10.71 29.59
C THR A 8 -2.16 -11.11 28.23
N ILE A 9 -3.08 -12.08 28.23
CA ILE A 9 -3.75 -12.55 27.01
C ILE A 9 -4.51 -11.40 26.35
N GLU A 10 -5.15 -10.54 27.14
CA GLU A 10 -5.88 -9.37 26.66
C GLU A 10 -4.95 -8.36 25.98
N ALA A 11 -3.75 -8.13 26.55
CA ALA A 11 -2.76 -7.24 25.97
C ALA A 11 -2.20 -7.79 24.65
N GLN A 12 -1.95 -9.11 24.58
CA GLN A 12 -1.50 -9.79 23.37
C GLN A 12 -2.56 -9.78 22.27
N ALA A 13 -3.82 -10.05 22.61
CA ALA A 13 -4.93 -10.01 21.67
C ALA A 13 -5.13 -8.59 21.10
N SER A 14 -5.11 -7.58 21.97
CA SER A 14 -5.24 -6.17 21.58
C SER A 14 -4.10 -5.73 20.67
N TYR A 15 -2.86 -6.11 21.00
CA TYR A 15 -1.69 -5.87 20.17
C TYR A 15 -1.81 -6.55 18.80
N GLY A 16 -2.27 -7.80 18.76
CA GLY A 16 -2.49 -8.55 17.52
C GLY A 16 -3.52 -7.88 16.60
N ILE A 17 -4.63 -7.39 17.15
CA ILE A 17 -5.65 -6.63 16.40
C ILE A 17 -5.04 -5.35 15.83
N GLY A 18 -4.33 -4.58 16.66
CA GLY A 18 -3.64 -3.35 16.22
C GLY A 18 -2.65 -3.62 15.08
N LEU A 19 -1.89 -4.72 15.16
CA LEU A 19 -0.95 -5.13 14.13
C LEU A 19 -1.66 -5.48 12.81
N GLN A 20 -2.77 -6.21 12.87
CA GLN A 20 -3.56 -6.58 11.70
C GLN A 20 -4.15 -5.34 11.02
N VAL A 21 -4.69 -4.39 11.79
CA VAL A 21 -5.19 -3.11 11.25
C VAL A 21 -4.06 -2.31 10.62
N GLY A 22 -2.90 -2.22 11.26
CA GLY A 22 -1.72 -1.56 10.71
C GLY A 22 -1.24 -2.16 9.39
N GLN A 23 -1.26 -3.49 9.26
CA GLN A 23 -0.92 -4.17 8.00
C GLN A 23 -1.91 -3.82 6.88
N GLN A 24 -3.21 -3.87 7.15
CA GLN A 24 -4.24 -3.50 6.17
C GLN A 24 -4.10 -2.03 5.72
N LEU A 25 -3.79 -1.13 6.64
CA LEU A 25 -3.54 0.28 6.31
C LEU A 25 -2.29 0.45 5.45
N SER A 26 -1.22 -0.30 5.74
CA SER A 26 -0.01 -0.30 4.89
C SER A 26 -0.30 -0.79 3.48
N GLU A 27 -1.10 -1.86 3.34
CA GLU A 27 -1.50 -2.43 2.05
C GLU A 27 -2.45 -1.52 1.27
N SER A 28 -3.26 -0.72 1.94
CA SER A 28 -4.19 0.23 1.29
C SER A 28 -3.46 1.30 0.47
N GLY A 29 -2.19 1.57 0.80
CA GLY A 29 -1.37 2.60 0.14
C GLY A 29 -1.67 4.02 0.61
N LEU A 30 -2.42 4.18 1.71
CA LEU A 30 -2.57 5.45 2.41
C LEU A 30 -1.21 5.89 2.97
N GLN A 31 -0.85 7.14 2.71
CA GLN A 31 0.44 7.70 3.13
C GLN A 31 0.21 8.85 4.11
N GLY A 32 1.12 8.99 5.08
CA GLY A 32 1.05 10.06 6.08
C GLY A 32 0.04 9.82 7.21
N LEU A 33 -0.37 8.57 7.43
CA LEU A 33 -1.12 8.19 8.62
C LEU A 33 -0.22 8.32 9.85
N LEU A 34 -0.74 8.91 10.92
CA LEU A 34 -0.05 9.06 12.20
C LEU A 34 -0.52 7.94 13.15
N PRO A 35 0.37 7.00 13.54
CA PRO A 35 0.00 5.90 14.43
C PRO A 35 -0.60 6.38 15.75
N GLU A 36 -0.08 7.47 16.31
CA GLU A 36 -0.51 8.03 17.59
C GLU A 36 -1.96 8.54 17.50
N ALA A 37 -2.32 9.18 16.39
CA ALA A 37 -3.68 9.66 16.15
C ALA A 37 -4.67 8.51 15.87
N LEU A 38 -4.20 7.44 15.22
CA LEU A 38 -5.00 6.25 14.97
C LEU A 38 -5.34 5.54 16.30
N VAL A 39 -4.33 5.36 17.16
CA VAL A 39 -4.53 4.75 18.49
C VAL A 39 -5.47 5.61 19.34
N ALA A 40 -5.30 6.94 19.32
CA ALA A 40 -6.21 7.85 20.03
C ALA A 40 -7.66 7.73 19.54
N GLY A 41 -7.88 7.69 18.21
CA GLY A 41 -9.22 7.52 17.64
C GLY A 41 -9.86 6.15 17.96
N ILE A 42 -9.07 5.07 17.97
CA ILE A 42 -9.54 3.74 18.38
C ILE A 42 -9.89 3.74 19.87
N ALA A 43 -9.06 4.35 20.72
CA ALA A 43 -9.31 4.47 22.15
C ALA A 43 -10.61 5.24 22.43
N ASP A 44 -10.78 6.42 21.82
CA ASP A 44 -11.99 7.22 21.97
C ASP A 44 -13.25 6.45 21.53
N ALA A 45 -13.17 5.70 20.43
CA ALA A 45 -14.28 4.90 19.94
C ALA A 45 -14.64 3.73 20.87
N LEU A 46 -13.63 3.08 21.48
CA LEU A 46 -13.83 1.98 22.43
C LEU A 46 -14.38 2.47 23.78
N GLU A 47 -13.96 3.65 24.22
CA GLU A 47 -14.43 4.28 25.46
C GLU A 47 -15.80 4.97 25.29
N GLY A 48 -16.26 5.15 24.04
CA GLY A 48 -17.50 5.90 23.74
C GLY A 48 -17.34 7.41 23.93
N ASN A 49 -16.10 7.91 23.90
CA ASN A 49 -15.80 9.34 24.00
C ASN A 49 -16.27 10.07 22.74
N GLN A 50 -16.55 11.37 22.92
CA GLN A 50 -16.78 12.23 21.76
C GLN A 50 -15.46 12.44 21.01
N PRO A 51 -15.48 12.40 19.66
CA PRO A 51 -14.28 12.61 18.86
C PRO A 51 -13.59 13.94 19.23
N GLN A 52 -12.29 13.88 19.48
CA GLN A 52 -11.50 15.11 19.74
C GLN A 52 -11.46 16.06 18.55
N VAL A 53 -11.70 15.53 17.35
CA VAL A 53 -11.72 16.26 16.09
C VAL A 53 -13.15 16.32 15.57
N PRO A 54 -13.66 17.49 15.14
CA PRO A 54 -14.99 17.58 14.58
C PRO A 54 -15.11 16.71 13.32
N VAL A 55 -16.26 16.05 13.17
CA VAL A 55 -16.55 15.08 12.09
C VAL A 55 -16.25 15.67 10.70
N GLU A 56 -16.57 16.95 10.48
CA GLU A 56 -16.27 17.63 9.22
C GLU A 56 -14.77 17.71 8.90
N ALA A 57 -13.93 17.94 9.90
CA ALA A 57 -12.48 17.97 9.73
C ALA A 57 -11.93 16.56 9.42
N VAL A 58 -12.49 15.53 10.06
CA VAL A 58 -12.14 14.12 9.77
C VAL A 58 -12.51 13.77 8.34
N HIS A 59 -13.73 14.06 7.89
CA HIS A 59 -14.17 13.79 6.52
C HIS A 59 -13.33 14.53 5.48
N ARG A 60 -13.00 15.81 5.74
CA ARG A 60 -12.13 16.58 4.86
C ARG A 60 -10.73 15.96 4.77
N ALA A 61 -10.12 15.64 5.90
CA ALA A 61 -8.78 15.06 5.95
C ALA A 61 -8.73 13.70 5.23
N LEU A 62 -9.73 12.83 5.46
CA LEU A 62 -9.81 11.54 4.79
C LEU A 62 -9.95 11.68 3.27
N ARG A 63 -10.77 12.62 2.78
CA ARG A 63 -10.86 12.86 1.32
C ARG A 63 -9.52 13.25 0.73
N GLU A 64 -8.82 14.20 1.36
CA GLU A 64 -7.54 14.69 0.87
C GLU A 64 -6.45 13.61 0.89
N ILE A 65 -6.41 12.78 1.92
CA ILE A 65 -5.48 11.64 2.01
C ILE A 65 -5.79 10.59 0.92
N HIS A 66 -7.07 10.28 0.66
CA HIS A 66 -7.44 9.35 -0.41
C HIS A 66 -7.06 9.88 -1.79
N GLU A 67 -7.31 11.16 -2.08
CA GLU A 67 -6.96 11.78 -3.35
C GLU A 67 -5.44 11.74 -3.61
N ARG A 68 -4.63 12.02 -2.57
CA ARG A 68 -3.17 11.91 -2.64
C ARG A 68 -2.72 10.47 -2.86
N ALA A 69 -3.30 9.51 -2.14
CA ALA A 69 -2.98 8.10 -2.30
C ALA A 69 -3.31 7.61 -3.73
N ASP A 70 -4.45 8.02 -4.28
CA ASP A 70 -4.84 7.71 -5.66
C ASP A 70 -3.94 8.38 -6.71
N ALA A 71 -3.50 9.61 -6.47
CA ALA A 71 -2.53 10.28 -7.34
C ALA A 71 -1.21 9.51 -7.40
N VAL A 72 -0.64 9.14 -6.24
CA VAL A 72 0.59 8.34 -6.16
C VAL A 72 0.39 6.96 -6.78
N ARG A 73 -0.76 6.33 -6.55
CA ARG A 73 -1.11 5.03 -7.15
C ARG A 73 -1.17 5.11 -8.68
N ARG A 74 -1.77 6.16 -9.24
CA ARG A 74 -1.82 6.40 -10.68
C ARG A 74 -0.43 6.63 -11.27
N GLU A 75 0.41 7.44 -10.62
CA GLU A 75 1.79 7.67 -11.08
C GLU A 75 2.62 6.38 -11.08
N ARG A 76 2.55 5.61 -9.98
CA ARG A 76 3.20 4.28 -9.90
C ARG A 76 2.66 3.33 -10.96
N PHE A 77 1.36 3.35 -11.24
CA PHE A 77 0.77 2.51 -12.28
C PHE A 77 1.23 2.92 -13.68
N GLN A 78 1.36 4.21 -13.96
CA GLN A 78 1.90 4.70 -15.23
C GLN A 78 3.37 4.31 -15.42
N SER A 79 4.20 4.45 -14.38
CA SER A 79 5.60 4.03 -14.44
C SER A 79 5.73 2.51 -14.60
N TRP A 80 4.90 1.73 -13.91
CA TRP A 80 4.81 0.28 -14.09
C TRP A 80 4.40 -0.11 -15.51
N ARG A 81 3.39 0.55 -16.09
CA ARG A 81 2.98 0.31 -17.49
C ARG A 81 4.11 0.62 -18.46
N GLN A 82 4.88 1.67 -18.21
CA GLN A 82 6.01 2.03 -19.06
C GLN A 82 7.16 1.03 -18.94
N MET A 83 7.49 0.59 -17.72
CA MET A 83 8.48 -0.46 -17.48
C MET A 83 8.05 -1.78 -18.13
N ALA A 84 6.81 -2.21 -17.92
CA ALA A 84 6.27 -3.44 -18.51
C ALA A 84 6.35 -3.42 -20.05
N ARG A 85 6.00 -2.28 -20.68
CA ARG A 85 6.11 -2.11 -22.13
C ARG A 85 7.56 -2.20 -22.61
N ASN A 86 8.48 -1.52 -21.92
CA ASN A 86 9.90 -1.55 -22.27
C ASN A 86 10.51 -2.95 -22.13
N THR A 87 10.11 -3.70 -21.09
CA THR A 87 10.56 -5.08 -20.88
C THR A 87 10.04 -5.99 -22.00
N LEU A 88 8.76 -5.89 -22.37
CA LEU A 88 8.18 -6.66 -23.47
C LEU A 88 8.85 -6.35 -24.82
N MET A 89 9.15 -5.08 -25.10
CA MET A 89 9.87 -4.70 -26.32
C MET A 89 11.29 -5.31 -26.36
N LYS A 90 12.03 -5.22 -25.25
CA LYS A 90 13.38 -5.80 -25.14
C LYS A 90 13.36 -7.32 -25.32
N THR A 91 12.41 -8.02 -24.69
CA THR A 91 12.29 -9.47 -24.81
C THR A 91 11.81 -9.90 -26.20
N ALA A 92 10.91 -9.14 -26.84
CA ALA A 92 10.49 -9.37 -28.22
C ALA A 92 11.66 -9.19 -29.21
N SER A 93 12.44 -8.12 -29.09
CA SER A 93 13.63 -7.89 -29.91
C SER A 93 14.70 -8.96 -29.71
N ALA A 94 14.94 -9.39 -28.46
CA ALA A 94 15.87 -10.48 -28.18
C ALA A 94 15.40 -11.79 -28.85
N LYS A 95 14.11 -12.14 -28.74
CA LYS A 95 13.54 -13.35 -29.36
C LYS A 95 13.62 -13.34 -30.90
N ALA A 96 13.54 -12.17 -31.53
CA ALA A 96 13.71 -12.04 -32.98
C ALA A 96 15.18 -12.30 -33.43
N LEU A 97 16.16 -11.96 -32.60
CA LEU A 97 17.59 -12.22 -32.86
C LEU A 97 17.99 -13.70 -32.65
N THR A 98 17.22 -14.48 -31.90
CA THR A 98 17.43 -15.94 -31.71
C THR A 98 16.53 -16.81 -32.60
N ALA A 99 15.73 -16.23 -33.50
CA ALA A 99 15.00 -17.03 -34.48
C ALA A 99 16.00 -17.66 -35.47
N PRO A 100 16.01 -19.00 -35.65
CA PRO A 100 16.93 -19.65 -36.57
C PRO A 100 16.68 -19.12 -37.99
N ASN A 101 17.73 -18.58 -38.61
CA ASN A 101 17.73 -18.13 -39.99
C ASN A 101 17.34 -19.32 -40.91
N PRO A 102 16.22 -19.27 -41.65
CA PRO A 102 15.83 -20.37 -42.54
C PRO A 102 16.73 -20.50 -43.79
N ALA A 103 17.77 -19.67 -43.94
CA ALA A 103 18.62 -19.63 -45.13
C ALA A 103 19.74 -20.69 -45.22
N CYS A 104 19.89 -21.59 -44.24
CA CYS A 104 20.87 -22.70 -44.31
C CYS A 104 20.16 -24.07 -44.37
N SER A 105 19.31 -24.27 -45.37
CA SER A 105 18.83 -25.61 -45.75
C SER A 105 18.70 -25.73 -47.29
N SER A 106 19.70 -25.26 -48.01
CA SER A 106 19.84 -25.55 -49.45
C SER A 106 21.30 -25.38 -49.88
N ALA A 107 22.16 -26.28 -49.42
CA ALA A 107 23.47 -26.49 -50.01
C ALA A 107 23.82 -27.99 -49.88
N SER A 108 23.54 -28.68 -50.99
CA SER A 108 24.18 -29.91 -51.51
C SER A 108 24.19 -31.19 -50.68
#